data_AF-A0A6C0I7C7-F1
#
_entry.id   AF-A0A6C0I7C7-F1
#
_cell.length_a   1.000
_cell.length_b   1.000
_cell.length_c   1.000
_cell.angle_alpha   90.00
_cell.angle_beta   90.00
_cell.angle_gamma   90.00
#
_symmetry.space_group_name_H-M   'P 1'
#
loop_
_entity.id
_entity.type
_entity.pdbx_description
1 polymer ?
#
loop_
_entity_poly.entity_id
_entity_poly.type
_entity_poly.pdbx_seq_one_letter_code
_entity_poly.pdbx_strand_id
1 'polypeptide(L)'
;MTKAWGPLGWATLHSVAAMYSDSPTDLEKALVTRWIESFQRTITCEMCRSHFATLLKEYYSTYPDWNASRTNLVHFVLRAHNTVNANIGKPVYGAEDCLRLLKENIPPEKAATIRQSYIVYVRKEWSRDMTMTGISAVKYIKDLITVEQDYWSKKGFSWDDIQITQNIGPLSSAKKTPQIRAPINIPPFSLKLPTVRFSFLSR
;
A
#
# COMPACT_ATOMS: atom_id res chain seq x y z
N MET A 1 0.44 13.48 -13.43
CA MET A 1 0.60 12.20 -12.70
C MET A 1 1.90 11.55 -13.15
N THR A 2 2.89 11.40 -12.27
CA THR A 2 4.02 10.51 -12.60
C THR A 2 3.47 9.10 -12.67
N LYS A 3 3.46 8.49 -13.86
CA LYS A 3 2.91 7.14 -14.09
C LYS A 3 3.52 6.06 -13.17
N ALA A 4 4.67 6.36 -12.55
CA ALA A 4 5.42 5.44 -11.68
C ALA A 4 4.91 5.33 -10.23
N TRP A 5 4.36 6.40 -9.63
CA TRP A 5 4.08 6.38 -8.17
C TRP A 5 2.94 5.43 -7.80
N GLY A 6 1.85 5.43 -8.57
CA GLY A 6 0.61 4.75 -8.23
C GLY A 6 0.81 3.25 -8.04
N PRO A 7 1.36 2.54 -9.05
CA PRO A 7 1.57 1.11 -8.92
C PRO A 7 2.59 0.73 -7.83
N LEU A 8 3.68 1.49 -7.70
CA LEU A 8 4.68 1.26 -6.65
C LEU A 8 4.08 1.47 -5.24
N GLY A 9 3.25 2.50 -5.08
CA GLY A 9 2.52 2.77 -3.84
C GLY A 9 1.54 1.66 -3.48
N TRP A 10 0.72 1.20 -4.42
CA TRP A 10 -0.20 0.08 -4.17
C TRP A 10 0.55 -1.22 -3.87
N ALA A 11 1.62 -1.52 -4.61
CA ALA A 11 2.43 -2.70 -4.35
C ALA A 11 3.07 -2.65 -2.95
N THR A 12 3.48 -1.46 -2.49
CA THR A 12 3.99 -1.23 -1.14
C THR A 12 2.93 -1.48 -0.06
N LEU A 13 1.71 -0.95 -0.24
CA LEU A 13 0.60 -1.17 0.69
C LEU A 13 0.22 -2.65 0.80
N HIS A 14 0.08 -3.35 -0.33
CA HIS A 14 -0.25 -4.77 -0.35
C HIS A 14 0.84 -5.63 0.27
N SER A 15 2.11 -5.30 -0.01
CA SER A 15 3.28 -5.94 0.60
C SER A 15 3.30 -5.78 2.12
N VAL A 16 3.01 -4.57 2.64
CA VAL A 16 2.91 -4.34 4.10
C VAL A 16 1.75 -5.12 4.71
N ALA A 17 0.57 -5.09 4.07
CA ALA A 17 -0.60 -5.79 4.58
C ALA A 17 -0.36 -7.31 4.69
N ALA A 18 0.28 -7.90 3.69
CA ALA A 18 0.57 -9.33 3.66
C ALA A 18 1.57 -9.78 4.75
N MET A 19 2.43 -8.88 5.20
CA MET A 19 3.44 -9.14 6.24
C MET A 19 2.98 -8.86 7.67
N TYR A 20 1.77 -8.35 7.82
CA TYR A 20 1.22 -8.04 9.12
C TYR A 20 0.91 -9.32 9.92
N SER A 21 0.84 -9.22 11.24
CA SER A 21 0.57 -10.38 12.11
C SER A 21 -0.90 -10.77 12.06
N ASP A 22 -1.21 -12.06 12.12
CA ASP A 22 -2.60 -12.52 12.33
C ASP A 22 -3.12 -12.13 13.72
N SER A 23 -2.22 -12.10 14.70
CA SER A 23 -2.48 -11.72 16.09
C SER A 23 -1.54 -10.58 16.49
N PRO A 24 -1.79 -9.33 16.06
CA PRO A 24 -0.91 -8.21 16.32
C PRO A 24 -1.03 -7.73 17.78
N THR A 25 0.11 -7.43 18.39
CA THR A 25 0.18 -6.72 19.67
C THR A 25 -0.30 -5.27 19.51
N ASP A 26 -0.64 -4.61 20.62
CA ASP A 26 -1.05 -3.19 20.57
C ASP A 26 0.05 -2.27 20.05
N LEU A 27 1.31 -2.62 20.27
CA LEU A 27 2.46 -1.93 19.68
C LEU A 27 2.48 -2.08 18.15
N GLU A 28 2.23 -3.29 17.64
CA GLU A 28 2.16 -3.54 16.18
C GLU A 28 0.96 -2.83 15.54
N LYS A 29 -0.19 -2.75 16.23
CA LYS A 29 -1.35 -1.95 15.81
C LYS A 29 -1.02 -0.47 15.75
N ALA A 30 -0.38 0.08 16.78
CA ALA A 30 0.03 1.48 16.80
C ALA A 30 1.06 1.79 15.70
N LEU A 31 2.00 0.86 15.46
CA LEU A 31 3.02 0.97 14.43
C LEU A 31 2.41 0.96 13.02
N VAL A 32 1.48 0.06 12.70
CA VAL A 32 0.87 0.02 11.37
C VAL A 32 -0.02 1.24 11.12
N THR A 33 -0.74 1.74 12.14
CA THR A 33 -1.50 2.99 12.04
C THR A 33 -0.60 4.17 11.71
N ARG A 34 0.49 4.36 12.46
CA ARG A 34 1.48 5.41 12.18
C ARG A 34 2.09 5.25 10.78
N TRP A 35 2.39 4.02 10.38
CA TRP A 35 2.98 3.75 9.07
C TRP A 35 2.02 4.12 7.93
N ILE A 36 0.72 3.81 8.03
CA ILE A 36 -0.29 4.19 7.01
C ILE A 36 -0.48 5.70 6.97
N GLU A 37 -0.49 6.38 8.11
CA GLU A 37 -0.53 7.85 8.16
C GLU A 37 0.69 8.46 7.47
N SER A 38 1.90 7.95 7.75
CA SER A 38 3.13 8.39 7.10
C SER A 38 3.13 8.07 5.60
N PHE A 39 2.59 6.92 5.20
CA PHE A 39 2.40 6.57 3.79
C PHE A 39 1.48 7.58 3.11
N GLN A 40 0.31 7.87 3.69
CA GLN A 40 -0.64 8.86 3.17
C GLN A 40 0.04 10.21 2.99
N ARG A 41 0.75 10.70 4.01
CA ARG A 41 1.42 12.01 3.99
C ARG A 41 2.53 12.12 2.94
N THR A 42 3.14 11.00 2.57
CA THR A 42 4.25 10.94 1.60
C THR A 42 3.81 10.67 0.17
N ILE A 43 2.52 10.46 -0.09
CA ILE A 43 1.99 10.40 -1.46
C ILE A 43 2.32 11.71 -2.17
N THR A 44 3.11 11.62 -3.25
CA THR A 44 3.65 12.78 -4.00
C THR A 44 2.63 13.47 -4.90
N CYS A 45 1.53 12.78 -5.24
CA CYS A 45 0.41 13.36 -5.97
C CYS A 45 -0.56 14.04 -4.99
N GLU A 46 -0.64 15.37 -5.03
CA GLU A 46 -1.46 16.16 -4.09
C GLU A 46 -2.93 15.73 -4.04
N MET A 47 -3.60 15.67 -5.19
CA MET A 47 -5.00 15.23 -5.26
C MET A 47 -5.17 13.79 -4.76
N CYS A 48 -4.23 12.92 -5.11
CA CYS A 48 -4.28 11.51 -4.69
C CYS A 48 -4.10 11.38 -3.17
N ARG A 49 -3.20 12.18 -2.59
CA ARG A 49 -2.96 12.26 -1.15
C ARG A 49 -4.18 12.72 -0.38
N SER A 50 -4.86 13.75 -0.86
CA SER A 50 -6.10 14.27 -0.27
C SER A 50 -7.25 13.26 -0.38
N HIS A 51 -7.42 12.63 -1.54
CA HIS A 51 -8.42 11.58 -1.73
C HIS A 51 -8.15 10.37 -0.82
N PHE A 52 -6.88 9.94 -0.69
CA PHE A 52 -6.53 8.83 0.19
C PHE A 52 -6.80 9.16 1.66
N ALA A 53 -6.53 10.40 2.11
CA ALA A 53 -6.89 10.83 3.48
C ALA A 53 -8.40 10.72 3.75
N THR A 54 -9.23 11.14 2.79
CA THR A 54 -10.69 11.05 2.91
C THR A 54 -11.14 9.58 2.97
N LEU A 55 -10.56 8.73 2.12
CA LEU A 55 -10.80 7.30 2.09
C LEU A 55 -10.44 6.64 3.44
N LEU A 56 -9.28 6.99 4.03
CA LEU A 56 -8.87 6.46 5.33
C LEU A 56 -9.90 6.81 6.42
N LYS A 57 -10.34 8.08 6.46
CA LYS A 57 -11.32 8.54 7.45
C LYS A 57 -12.64 7.75 7.35
N GLU A 58 -13.15 7.57 6.14
CA GLU A 58 -14.38 6.79 5.90
C GLU A 58 -14.18 5.31 6.26
N TYR A 59 -13.07 4.72 5.82
CA TYR A 59 -12.80 3.31 6.07
C TYR A 59 -12.69 3.02 7.56
N TYR A 60 -11.91 3.80 8.30
CA TYR A 60 -11.71 3.59 9.75
C TYR A 60 -13.00 3.79 10.55
N SER A 61 -13.88 4.70 10.11
CA SER A 61 -15.19 4.87 10.74
C SER A 61 -16.12 3.70 10.46
N THR A 62 -16.00 3.04 9.31
CA THR A 62 -16.86 1.93 8.91
C THR A 62 -16.35 0.60 9.47
N TYR A 63 -15.03 0.46 9.58
CA TYR A 63 -14.32 -0.75 9.97
C TYR A 63 -13.30 -0.41 11.08
N PRO A 64 -13.72 -0.22 12.33
CA PRO A 64 -12.81 0.14 13.42
C PRO A 64 -11.72 -0.91 13.66
N ASP A 65 -12.01 -2.19 13.41
CA ASP A 65 -11.09 -3.33 13.58
C ASP A 65 -10.21 -3.59 12.35
N TRP A 66 -9.99 -2.59 11.49
CA TRP A 66 -9.24 -2.74 10.24
C TRP A 66 -7.79 -3.23 10.42
N ASN A 67 -7.18 -3.02 11.59
CA ASN A 67 -5.84 -3.49 11.95
C ASN A 67 -5.85 -4.61 13.00
N ALA A 68 -6.99 -5.27 13.23
CA ALA A 68 -7.07 -6.32 14.23
C ALA A 68 -6.35 -7.62 13.84
N SER A 69 -6.09 -7.83 12.54
CA SER A 69 -5.35 -8.97 12.01
C SER A 69 -4.76 -8.65 10.63
N ARG A 70 -3.85 -9.51 10.14
CA ARG A 70 -3.37 -9.53 8.76
C ARG A 70 -4.51 -9.53 7.75
N THR A 71 -5.50 -10.39 7.95
CA THR A 71 -6.68 -10.48 7.07
C THR A 71 -7.45 -9.16 7.04
N ASN A 72 -7.74 -8.54 8.19
CA ASN A 72 -8.43 -7.25 8.22
C ASN A 72 -7.65 -6.17 7.45
N LEU A 73 -6.33 -6.15 7.59
CA LEU A 73 -5.48 -5.19 6.94
C LEU A 73 -5.40 -5.40 5.42
N VAL A 74 -5.32 -6.65 4.96
CA VAL A 74 -5.38 -7.01 3.54
C VAL A 74 -6.72 -6.60 2.94
N HIS A 75 -7.82 -6.87 3.65
CA HIS A 75 -9.17 -6.42 3.24
C HIS A 75 -9.23 -4.91 3.08
N PHE A 76 -8.65 -4.15 4.01
CA PHE A 76 -8.53 -2.71 3.92
C PHE A 76 -7.83 -2.27 2.63
N VAL A 77 -6.62 -2.78 2.36
CA VAL A 77 -5.86 -2.32 1.19
C VAL A 77 -6.57 -2.68 -0.12
N LEU A 78 -7.17 -3.87 -0.20
CA LEU A 78 -7.94 -4.31 -1.37
C LEU A 78 -9.15 -3.42 -1.63
N ARG A 79 -9.95 -3.16 -0.60
CA ARG A 79 -11.12 -2.30 -0.73
C ARG A 79 -10.72 -0.86 -1.04
N ALA A 80 -9.66 -0.35 -0.43
CA ALA A 80 -9.12 0.97 -0.73
C ALA A 80 -8.72 1.08 -2.21
N HIS A 81 -8.03 0.07 -2.73
CA HIS A 81 -7.61 0.01 -4.13
C HIS A 81 -8.82 -0.08 -5.08
N ASN A 82 -9.81 -0.92 -4.77
CA ASN A 82 -11.05 -1.04 -5.54
C ASN A 82 -11.87 0.26 -5.53
N THR A 83 -11.89 0.98 -4.42
CA THR A 83 -12.54 2.30 -4.31
C THR A 83 -11.87 3.31 -5.24
N VAL A 84 -10.54 3.34 -5.27
CA VAL A 84 -9.79 4.19 -6.19
C VAL A 84 -10.02 3.76 -7.64
N ASN A 85 -10.03 2.46 -7.94
CA ASN A 85 -10.32 1.94 -9.27
C ASN A 85 -11.69 2.39 -9.76
N ALA A 86 -12.74 2.21 -8.97
CA ALA A 86 -14.08 2.68 -9.30
C ALA A 86 -14.09 4.18 -9.61
N ASN A 87 -13.49 5.01 -8.74
CA ASN A 87 -13.42 6.46 -8.92
C ASN A 87 -12.77 6.90 -10.23
N ILE A 88 -11.75 6.17 -10.70
CA ILE A 88 -11.03 6.48 -11.94
C ILE A 88 -11.50 5.66 -13.15
N GLY A 89 -12.60 4.91 -13.02
CA GLY A 89 -13.16 4.10 -14.11
C GLY A 89 -12.33 2.87 -14.48
N LYS A 90 -11.52 2.36 -13.55
CA LYS A 90 -10.81 1.09 -13.69
C LYS A 90 -11.65 -0.07 -13.16
N PRO A 91 -11.35 -1.31 -13.58
CA PRO A 91 -12.06 -2.48 -13.09
C PRO A 91 -11.95 -2.66 -11.58
N VAL A 92 -13.04 -3.14 -10.99
CA VAL A 92 -13.09 -3.65 -9.60
C VAL A 92 -12.91 -5.16 -9.65
N TYR A 93 -12.08 -5.68 -8.75
CA TYR A 93 -11.70 -7.10 -8.70
C TYR A 93 -12.31 -7.79 -7.48
N GLY A 94 -12.72 -9.05 -7.66
CA GLY A 94 -13.08 -9.95 -6.57
C GLY A 94 -11.86 -10.50 -5.84
N ALA A 95 -12.10 -11.13 -4.69
CA ALA A 95 -11.04 -11.63 -3.80
C ALA A 95 -10.05 -12.57 -4.48
N GLU A 96 -10.56 -13.56 -5.23
CA GLU A 96 -9.74 -14.55 -5.93
C GLU A 96 -8.84 -13.92 -7.00
N ASP A 97 -9.41 -13.04 -7.84
CA ASP A 97 -8.64 -12.32 -8.86
C ASP A 97 -7.57 -11.43 -8.23
N CYS A 98 -7.88 -10.76 -7.13
CA CYS A 98 -6.91 -9.97 -6.39
C CYS A 98 -5.76 -10.83 -5.87
N LEU A 99 -6.05 -11.94 -5.19
CA LEU A 99 -5.01 -12.84 -4.68
C LEU A 99 -4.12 -13.39 -5.79
N ARG A 100 -4.71 -13.82 -6.90
CA ARG A 100 -3.97 -14.29 -8.07
C ARG A 100 -3.02 -13.22 -8.61
N LEU A 101 -3.52 -12.00 -8.83
CA LEU A 101 -2.70 -10.89 -9.30
C LEU A 101 -1.61 -10.50 -8.29
N LEU A 102 -1.89 -10.55 -6.99
CA LEU A 102 -0.91 -10.23 -5.96
C LEU A 102 0.22 -11.27 -5.90
N LYS A 103 -0.10 -12.57 -6.02
CA LYS A 103 0.89 -13.65 -6.12
C LYS A 103 1.83 -13.46 -7.32
N GLU A 104 1.26 -13.13 -8.47
CA GLU A 104 2.04 -12.92 -9.71
C GLU A 104 2.95 -11.68 -9.65
N ASN A 105 2.48 -10.59 -9.03
CA ASN A 105 3.12 -9.27 -9.14
C ASN A 105 3.90 -8.82 -7.90
N ILE A 106 3.64 -9.43 -6.74
CA ILE A 106 4.28 -9.11 -5.46
C ILE A 106 4.72 -10.42 -4.78
N PRO A 107 5.59 -11.21 -5.41
CA PRO A 107 6.04 -12.45 -4.79
C PRO A 107 6.89 -12.13 -3.55
N PRO A 108 6.87 -12.97 -2.49
CA PRO A 108 7.47 -12.65 -1.19
C PRO A 108 8.94 -12.20 -1.26
N GLU A 109 9.73 -12.78 -2.16
CA GLU A 109 11.14 -12.46 -2.35
C GLU A 109 11.39 -11.05 -2.92
N LYS A 110 10.41 -10.46 -3.61
CA LYS A 110 10.48 -9.09 -4.14
C LYS A 110 9.84 -8.05 -3.23
N ALA A 111 9.09 -8.49 -2.22
CA ALA A 111 8.28 -7.62 -1.38
C ALA A 111 9.11 -6.53 -0.67
N ALA A 112 10.28 -6.88 -0.12
CA ALA A 112 11.19 -5.93 0.51
C ALA A 112 11.74 -4.90 -0.49
N THR A 113 12.18 -5.35 -1.67
CA THR A 113 12.68 -4.46 -2.72
C THR A 113 11.62 -3.47 -3.20
N ILE A 114 10.36 -3.88 -3.28
CA ILE A 114 9.23 -3.00 -3.61
C ILE A 114 9.09 -1.88 -2.57
N ARG A 115 9.04 -2.22 -1.28
CA ARG A 115 8.87 -1.21 -0.20
C ARG A 115 10.06 -0.26 -0.13
N GLN A 116 11.27 -0.78 -0.26
CA GLN A 116 12.50 0.03 -0.31
C GLN A 116 12.51 0.97 -1.54
N SER A 117 12.05 0.49 -2.70
CA SER A 117 11.93 1.32 -3.90
C SER A 117 10.94 2.47 -3.72
N TYR A 118 9.84 2.24 -3.01
CA TYR A 118 8.90 3.32 -2.65
C TYR A 118 9.56 4.37 -1.75
N ILE A 119 10.26 3.93 -0.70
CA ILE A 119 10.99 4.83 0.21
C ILE A 119 12.00 5.69 -0.55
N VAL A 120 12.79 5.07 -1.44
CA VAL A 120 13.76 5.79 -2.29
C VAL A 120 13.06 6.79 -3.20
N TYR A 121 11.95 6.39 -3.82
CA TYR A 121 11.14 7.27 -4.68
C TYR A 121 10.62 8.48 -3.90
N VAL A 122 9.91 8.28 -2.79
CA VAL A 122 9.33 9.41 -2.03
C VAL A 122 10.41 10.31 -1.44
N ARG A 123 11.53 9.76 -0.95
CA ARG A 123 12.66 10.55 -0.46
C ARG A 123 13.21 11.47 -1.54
N LYS A 124 13.40 10.96 -2.76
CA LYS A 124 13.92 11.71 -3.91
C LYS A 124 12.94 12.80 -4.35
N GLU A 125 11.66 12.50 -4.43
CA GLU A 125 10.65 13.49 -4.84
C GLU A 125 10.50 14.60 -3.78
N TRP A 126 10.36 14.25 -2.50
CA TRP A 126 10.22 15.25 -1.43
C TRP A 126 11.48 16.06 -1.17
N SER A 127 12.69 15.52 -1.43
CA SER A 127 13.93 16.31 -1.29
C SER A 127 14.03 17.50 -2.26
N ARG A 128 13.20 17.51 -3.31
CA ARG A 128 13.15 18.58 -4.31
C ARG A 128 12.09 19.62 -4.01
N ASP A 129 11.22 19.35 -3.03
CA ASP A 129 10.14 20.23 -2.63
C ASP A 129 10.57 21.04 -1.40
N MET A 130 10.86 22.33 -1.62
CA MET A 130 11.26 23.28 -0.57
C MET A 130 10.08 23.97 0.12
N THR A 131 8.84 23.58 -0.16
CA THR A 131 7.67 24.12 0.54
C THR A 131 7.61 23.61 1.98
N MET A 132 6.80 24.27 2.83
CA MET A 132 6.56 23.81 4.20
C MET A 132 6.04 22.36 4.24
N THR A 133 5.23 21.98 3.24
CA THR A 133 4.73 20.62 3.06
C THR A 133 5.87 19.64 2.81
N GLY A 134 6.82 19.98 1.93
CA GLY A 134 8.00 19.18 1.67
C GLY A 134 8.92 19.01 2.88
N ILE A 135 9.17 20.10 3.62
CA ILE A 135 9.92 20.06 4.88
C ILE A 135 9.23 19.14 5.89
N SER A 136 7.89 19.25 6.02
CA SER A 136 7.12 18.40 6.92
C SER A 136 7.11 16.92 6.51
N ALA A 137 7.29 16.61 5.22
CA ALA A 137 7.32 15.24 4.71
C ALA A 137 8.51 14.44 5.23
N VAL A 138 9.63 15.12 5.57
CA VAL A 138 10.86 14.49 6.06
C VAL A 138 10.62 13.60 7.26
N LYS A 139 9.79 14.03 8.22
CA LYS A 139 9.50 13.21 9.42
C LYS A 139 8.74 11.92 9.07
N TYR A 140 7.78 12.01 8.16
CA TYR A 140 6.98 10.87 7.73
C TYR A 140 7.82 9.88 6.92
N ILE A 141 8.76 10.37 6.11
CA ILE A 141 9.73 9.52 5.40
C ILE A 141 10.64 8.78 6.38
N LYS A 142 11.09 9.46 7.45
CA LYS A 142 11.84 8.79 8.53
C LYS A 142 11.03 7.68 9.18
N ASP A 143 9.75 7.92 9.49
CA ASP A 143 8.88 6.87 10.03
C ASP A 143 8.77 5.67 9.09
N LEU A 144 8.62 5.88 7.78
CA LEU A 144 8.59 4.79 6.79
C LEU A 144 9.90 3.98 6.80
N ILE A 145 11.05 4.66 6.89
CA ILE A 145 12.38 4.01 6.92
C ILE A 145 12.54 3.19 8.20
N THR A 146 12.26 3.79 9.35
CA THR A 146 12.44 3.14 10.66
C THR A 146 11.56 1.90 10.75
N VAL A 147 10.28 2.00 10.39
CA VAL A 147 9.38 0.85 10.44
C VAL A 147 9.77 -0.25 9.44
N GLU A 148 10.26 0.11 8.25
CA GLU A 148 10.78 -0.88 7.29
C GLU A 148 11.97 -1.67 7.87
N GLN A 149 12.93 -0.98 8.46
CA GLN A 149 14.15 -1.58 9.01
C GLN A 149 13.87 -2.38 10.30
N ASP A 150 13.02 -1.85 11.17
CA ASP A 150 12.85 -2.38 12.51
C ASP A 150 11.77 -3.45 12.60
N TYR A 151 10.80 -3.43 11.68
CA TYR A 151 9.63 -4.31 11.74
C TYR A 151 9.45 -5.13 10.45
N TRP A 152 9.21 -4.50 9.30
CA TRP A 152 8.84 -5.23 8.09
C TRP A 152 9.96 -6.13 7.58
N SER A 153 11.19 -5.64 7.46
CA SER A 153 12.31 -6.42 6.91
C SER A 153 12.68 -7.68 7.70
N LYS A 154 12.16 -7.84 8.93
CA LYS A 154 12.40 -9.00 9.79
C LYS A 154 11.34 -10.10 9.65
N LYS A 155 10.27 -9.86 8.89
CA LYS A 155 9.15 -10.80 8.72
C LYS A 155 9.16 -11.42 7.33
N GLY A 156 8.58 -12.61 7.21
CA GLY A 156 8.24 -13.26 5.96
C GLY A 156 6.73 -13.47 5.87
N PHE A 157 6.23 -13.79 4.69
CA PHE A 157 4.82 -14.15 4.48
C PHE A 157 4.67 -15.07 3.28
N SER A 158 3.57 -15.84 3.24
CA SER A 158 3.06 -16.47 2.02
C SER A 158 1.67 -15.93 1.71
N TRP A 159 1.38 -15.74 0.43
CA TRP A 159 0.03 -15.40 -0.03
C TRP A 159 -0.96 -16.56 0.14
N ASP A 160 -0.48 -17.79 0.27
CA ASP A 160 -1.34 -18.96 0.50
C ASP A 160 -1.93 -18.99 1.93
N ASP A 161 -1.26 -18.32 2.87
CA ASP A 161 -1.71 -18.22 4.26
C ASP A 161 -2.84 -17.18 4.43
N ILE A 162 -3.11 -16.38 3.40
CA ILE A 162 -4.03 -15.25 3.47
C ILE A 162 -5.36 -15.64 2.84
N GLN A 163 -6.37 -15.85 3.69
CA GLN A 163 -7.72 -16.19 3.28
C GLN A 163 -8.58 -14.93 3.17
N ILE A 164 -9.15 -14.69 1.98
CA ILE A 164 -9.99 -13.51 1.70
C ILE A 164 -11.40 -14.00 1.39
N THR A 165 -12.26 -14.05 2.40
CA THR A 165 -13.60 -14.64 2.29
C THR A 165 -14.71 -13.60 2.19
N GLN A 166 -14.43 -12.34 2.52
CA GLN A 166 -15.43 -11.27 2.53
C GLN A 166 -15.48 -10.50 1.21
N ASN A 167 -16.61 -9.83 0.95
CA ASN A 167 -16.75 -8.94 -0.18
C ASN A 167 -15.73 -7.79 -0.11
N ILE A 168 -14.88 -7.65 -1.13
CA ILE A 168 -13.88 -6.58 -1.26
C ILE A 168 -14.30 -5.46 -2.23
N GLY A 169 -15.60 -5.34 -2.50
CA GLY A 169 -16.17 -4.23 -3.28
C GLY A 169 -15.80 -2.86 -2.71
N PRO A 170 -15.91 -1.79 -3.53
CA PRO A 170 -15.52 -0.45 -3.12
C PRO A 170 -16.38 0.08 -1.97
N LEU A 171 -15.87 1.10 -1.27
CA LEU A 171 -16.66 1.85 -0.29
C LEU A 171 -17.85 2.54 -0.95
N SER A 172 -18.89 2.82 -0.15
CA SER A 172 -20.12 3.45 -0.64
C SER A 172 -19.90 4.84 -1.23
N SER A 173 -18.83 5.54 -0.83
CA SER A 173 -18.43 6.84 -1.39
C SER A 173 -17.87 6.79 -2.81
N ALA A 174 -17.70 5.62 -3.42
CA ALA A 174 -17.19 5.50 -4.78
C ALA A 174 -18.09 6.28 -5.76
N LYS A 175 -17.49 7.27 -6.44
CA LYS A 175 -18.17 8.27 -7.26
C LYS A 175 -18.73 7.74 -8.58
N LYS A 176 -18.31 6.53 -8.99
CA LYS A 176 -18.72 5.92 -10.26
C LYS A 176 -19.15 4.49 -10.02
N THR A 177 -20.15 4.05 -10.79
CA THR A 177 -20.64 2.67 -10.78
C THR A 177 -19.47 1.72 -11.06
N PRO A 178 -19.26 0.69 -10.21
CA PRO A 178 -18.21 -0.29 -10.43
C PRO A 178 -18.39 -0.99 -11.78
N GLN A 179 -17.37 -0.95 -12.64
CA GLN A 179 -17.29 -1.90 -13.74
C GLN A 179 -16.71 -3.20 -13.17
N ILE A 180 -17.58 -4.14 -12.83
CA ILE A 180 -17.19 -5.49 -12.43
C ILE A 180 -16.59 -6.15 -13.67
N ARG A 181 -15.30 -6.50 -13.63
CA ARG A 181 -14.67 -7.20 -14.76
C ARG A 181 -15.05 -8.68 -14.73
N ALA A 182 -15.33 -9.23 -15.91
CA ALA A 182 -15.15 -10.65 -16.17
C ALA A 182 -13.64 -11.00 -16.14
N PRO A 183 -13.24 -12.24 -15.83
CA PRO A 183 -11.83 -12.61 -15.73
C PRO A 183 -11.15 -12.49 -17.10
N ILE A 184 -10.15 -11.61 -17.21
CA ILE A 184 -9.31 -11.47 -18.40
C ILE A 184 -7.85 -11.44 -17.97
N ASN A 185 -7.02 -12.15 -18.72
CA ASN A 185 -5.57 -12.22 -18.63
C ASN A 185 -4.96 -10.80 -18.66
N ILE A 186 -4.47 -10.33 -17.51
CA ILE A 186 -3.78 -9.04 -17.39
C ILE A 186 -2.30 -9.34 -17.65
N PRO A 187 -1.63 -8.66 -18.60
CA PRO A 187 -0.20 -8.81 -18.75
C PRO A 187 0.49 -8.45 -17.43
N PRO A 188 1.54 -9.20 -17.01
CA PRO A 188 2.19 -8.99 -15.73
C PRO A 188 2.56 -7.52 -15.56
N PHE A 189 2.27 -6.99 -14.39
CA PHE A 189 2.63 -5.64 -14.03
C PHE A 189 4.16 -5.55 -14.04
N SER A 190 4.73 -5.02 -15.13
CA SER A 190 6.16 -4.71 -15.21
C SER A 190 6.40 -3.47 -14.34
N LEU A 191 6.49 -3.69 -13.03
CA LEU A 191 7.13 -2.74 -12.13
C LEU A 191 8.59 -2.73 -12.59
N LYS A 192 8.94 -1.80 -13.48
CA LYS A 192 10.35 -1.43 -13.72
C LYS A 192 10.84 -0.82 -12.42
N LEU A 193 11.16 -1.68 -11.46
CA LEU A 193 11.81 -1.32 -10.21
C LEU A 193 13.08 -0.57 -10.64
N PRO A 194 13.28 0.69 -10.19
CA PRO A 194 14.56 1.32 -10.40
C PRO A 194 15.64 0.39 -9.82
N THR A 195 16.68 0.09 -10.59
CA THR A 195 17.84 -0.67 -10.09
C THR A 195 18.46 0.12 -8.94
N VAL A 196 18.12 -0.26 -7.71
CA VAL A 196 18.76 0.29 -6.50
C VAL A 196 20.09 -0.44 -6.36
N ARG A 197 21.19 0.20 -6.75
CA ARG A 197 22.52 -0.21 -6.25
C ARG A 197 22.56 0.13 -4.77
N PHE A 198 22.46 -0.88 -3.92
CA PHE A 198 22.85 -0.75 -2.52
C PHE A 198 24.36 -0.59 -2.47
N SER A 199 24.85 0.65 -2.40
CA SER A 199 26.18 0.89 -1.88
C SER A 199 26.12 0.62 -0.38
N PHE A 200 26.51 -0.59 0.02
CA PHE A 200 26.84 -0.86 1.41
C PHE A 200 28.00 0.06 1.77
N LEU A 201 27.71 1.14 2.50
CA LEU A 201 28.72 1.85 3.26
C LEU A 201 29.01 0.97 4.48
N SER A 202 29.93 0.02 4.30
CA SER A 202 30.68 -0.57 5.41
C SER A 202 31.41 0.57 6.13
N ARG A 203 31.12 0.72 7.42
CA ARG A 203 31.94 1.52 8.33
C ARG A 203 33.33 0.94 8.44
#